data_AF-A0A2V9YD58-F1
#
_entry.id   AF-A0A2V9YD58-F1
#
_cell.length_a   1.000
_cell.length_b   1.000
_cell.length_c   1.000
_cell.angle_alpha   90.00
_cell.angle_beta   90.00
_cell.angle_gamma   90.00
#
_symmetry.space_group_name_H-M   'P 1'
#
loop_
_entity.id
_entity.type
_entity.pdbx_description
1 polymer ?
#
loop_
_entity_poly.entity_id
_entity_poly.type
_entity_poly.pdbx_seq_one_letter_code
_entity_poly.pdbx_strand_id
1 'polypeptide(L)'
;MEQQVVWGAGKPGAEDPLFSAQSDTEAYYGRLTKARDFSRTAVDSAVRADSKETAALWQVNAALREAEFGNVAPAKQGVTAALALAPGRDVKVLAALTLARVGDTSRAKAIVAELEKSNLLNTVLKLYWLPTLKAGIELNGGNPAQALVFLEAAAPYELGEPPPTQEGTLYPVYLRGQAQLVAHNGTAAAAEFQKFLNHRGIVLNFPLGALAHLGLARAYALSGDTAKSRTAYQDFFTLWKDADPDIPILKDAKEDYAKLK
;
A
#
# COMPACT_ATOMS: atom_id res chain seq x y z
N MET A 1 6.54 -17.99 5.92
CA MET A 1 5.56 -17.40 6.85
C MET A 1 4.72 -18.46 7.55
N GLU A 2 4.19 -19.48 6.88
CA GLU A 2 3.36 -20.52 7.55
C GLU A 2 4.00 -21.16 8.80
N GLN A 3 5.26 -21.60 8.73
CA GLN A 3 5.97 -22.17 9.89
C GLN A 3 6.08 -21.18 11.06
N GLN A 4 6.30 -19.90 10.75
CA GLN A 4 6.39 -18.85 11.75
C GLN A 4 5.03 -18.60 12.41
N VAL A 5 3.93 -18.56 11.64
CA VAL A 5 2.57 -18.43 12.19
C VAL A 5 2.24 -19.59 13.13
N VAL A 6 2.55 -20.83 12.73
CA VAL A 6 2.34 -22.01 13.58
C VAL A 6 3.15 -21.90 14.88
N TRP A 7 4.39 -21.41 14.82
CA TRP A 7 5.22 -21.22 16.01
C TRP A 7 4.70 -20.10 16.93
N GLY A 8 4.09 -19.06 16.37
CA GLY A 8 3.58 -17.89 17.10
C GLY A 8 2.20 -18.08 17.72
N ALA A 9 1.43 -19.07 17.26
CA ALA A 9 0.07 -19.32 17.71
C ALA A 9 -0.02 -19.47 19.25
N GLY A 10 -0.94 -18.73 19.87
CA GLY A 10 -1.15 -18.70 21.32
C GLY A 10 -0.11 -17.93 22.12
N LYS A 11 0.87 -17.26 21.49
CA LYS A 11 1.88 -16.45 22.18
C LYS A 11 1.54 -14.95 22.09
N PRO A 12 1.17 -14.29 23.21
CA PRO A 12 0.88 -12.86 23.23
C PRO A 12 2.03 -12.02 22.66
N GLY A 13 1.72 -11.07 21.79
CA GLY A 13 2.67 -10.14 21.18
C GLY A 13 3.51 -10.70 20.02
N ALA A 14 3.53 -12.02 19.83
CA ALA A 14 4.14 -12.66 18.65
C ALA A 14 3.10 -13.14 17.64
N GLU A 15 1.92 -13.52 18.12
CA GLU A 15 0.83 -14.07 17.31
C GLU A 15 0.30 -13.06 16.28
N ASP A 16 -0.04 -11.85 16.70
CA ASP A 16 -0.73 -10.87 15.87
C ASP A 16 0.14 -10.25 14.77
N PRO A 17 1.44 -9.89 14.97
CA PRO A 17 2.30 -9.46 13.86
C PRO A 17 2.51 -10.57 12.84
N LEU A 18 2.61 -11.84 13.27
CA LEU A 18 2.82 -12.97 12.37
C LEU A 18 1.57 -13.25 11.51
N PHE A 19 0.37 -13.13 12.08
CA PHE A 19 -0.86 -13.19 11.28
C PHE A 19 -0.97 -12.02 10.31
N SER A 20 -0.58 -10.80 10.71
CA SER A 20 -0.54 -9.66 9.78
C SER A 20 0.46 -9.90 8.64
N ALA A 21 1.67 -10.40 8.92
CA ALA A 21 2.67 -10.69 7.90
C ALA A 21 2.25 -11.84 6.97
N GLN A 22 1.59 -12.88 7.49
CA GLN A 22 1.01 -13.92 6.63
C GLN A 22 -0.13 -13.34 5.77
N SER A 23 -0.94 -12.45 6.32
CA SER A 23 -1.95 -11.73 5.54
C SER A 23 -1.33 -10.94 4.37
N ASP A 24 -0.22 -10.23 4.62
CA ASP A 24 0.54 -9.54 3.58
C ASP A 24 1.12 -10.52 2.55
N THR A 25 1.60 -11.69 2.99
CA THR A 25 2.06 -12.76 2.10
C THR A 25 0.94 -13.27 1.18
N GLU A 26 -0.24 -13.56 1.72
CA GLU A 26 -1.38 -13.99 0.89
C GLU A 26 -1.78 -12.91 -0.11
N ALA A 27 -1.79 -11.65 0.32
CA ALA A 27 -2.08 -10.51 -0.52
C ALA A 27 -1.04 -10.31 -1.64
N TYR A 28 0.24 -10.50 -1.35
CA TYR A 28 1.32 -10.42 -2.35
C TYR A 28 1.08 -11.35 -3.54
N TYR A 29 0.52 -12.54 -3.28
CA TYR A 29 0.13 -13.52 -4.31
C TYR A 29 -1.32 -13.36 -4.80
N GLY A 30 -2.02 -12.29 -4.43
CA GLY A 30 -3.39 -12.00 -4.84
C GLY A 30 -4.47 -12.89 -4.20
N ARG A 31 -4.16 -13.64 -3.13
CA ARG A 31 -5.13 -14.49 -2.40
C ARG A 31 -5.87 -13.67 -1.33
N LEU A 32 -6.64 -12.69 -1.79
CA LEU A 32 -7.24 -11.65 -0.94
C LEU A 32 -8.18 -12.19 0.14
N THR A 33 -8.95 -13.23 -0.15
CA THR A 33 -9.88 -13.87 0.80
C THR A 33 -9.11 -14.43 2.00
N LYS A 34 -8.04 -15.18 1.74
CA LYS A 34 -7.15 -15.67 2.81
C LYS A 34 -6.47 -14.53 3.55
N ALA A 35 -6.04 -13.48 2.83
CA ALA A 35 -5.46 -12.30 3.46
C ALA A 35 -6.43 -11.65 4.45
N ARG A 36 -7.71 -11.52 4.09
CA ARG A 36 -8.76 -10.97 4.98
C ARG A 36 -8.96 -11.81 6.24
N ASP A 37 -8.94 -13.13 6.12
CA ASP A 37 -9.10 -14.04 7.26
C ASP A 37 -7.92 -13.90 8.24
N PHE A 38 -6.69 -13.85 7.74
CA PHE A 38 -5.51 -13.61 8.57
C PHE A 38 -5.51 -12.21 9.19
N SER A 39 -5.92 -11.16 8.46
CA SER A 39 -6.07 -9.81 9.02
C SER A 39 -7.07 -9.77 10.17
N ARG A 40 -8.25 -10.40 10.01
CA ARG A 40 -9.26 -10.51 11.06
C ARG A 40 -8.69 -11.21 12.29
N THR A 41 -7.97 -12.31 12.08
CA THR A 41 -7.34 -13.08 13.16
C THR A 41 -6.29 -12.25 13.91
N ALA A 42 -5.49 -11.45 13.20
CA ALA A 42 -4.52 -10.53 13.82
C ALA A 42 -5.22 -9.46 14.68
N VAL A 43 -6.29 -8.84 14.15
CA VAL A 43 -7.10 -7.85 14.89
C VAL A 43 -7.70 -8.48 16.14
N ASP A 44 -8.35 -9.64 16.01
CA ASP A 44 -9.00 -10.33 17.12
C ASP A 44 -7.98 -10.76 18.19
N SER A 45 -6.79 -11.20 17.78
CA SER A 45 -5.69 -11.53 18.70
C SER A 45 -5.22 -10.32 19.51
N ALA A 46 -4.97 -9.18 18.85
CA ALA A 46 -4.57 -7.96 19.52
C ALA A 46 -5.68 -7.42 20.46
N VAL A 47 -6.96 -7.53 20.08
CA VAL A 47 -8.09 -7.17 20.96
C VAL A 47 -8.15 -8.08 22.18
N ARG A 48 -7.98 -9.40 22.02
CA ARG A 48 -7.96 -10.35 23.16
C ARG A 48 -6.80 -10.09 24.12
N ALA A 49 -5.69 -9.56 23.60
CA ALA A 49 -4.53 -9.14 24.40
C ALA A 49 -4.68 -7.72 25.01
N ASP A 50 -5.85 -7.09 24.90
CA ASP A 50 -6.16 -5.71 25.34
C ASP A 50 -5.28 -4.62 24.69
N SER A 51 -4.69 -4.91 23.52
CA SER A 51 -3.86 -3.96 22.75
C SER A 51 -4.66 -3.31 21.62
N LYS A 52 -5.55 -2.39 21.98
CA LYS A 52 -6.48 -1.73 21.03
C LYS A 52 -5.78 -0.93 19.94
N GLU A 53 -4.68 -0.25 20.25
CA GLU A 53 -3.89 0.50 19.26
C GLU A 53 -3.26 -0.45 18.22
N THR A 54 -2.71 -1.59 18.68
CA THR A 54 -2.18 -2.63 17.77
C THR A 54 -3.28 -3.24 16.91
N ALA A 55 -4.45 -3.53 17.49
CA ALA A 55 -5.61 -3.99 16.73
C ALA A 55 -6.04 -2.99 15.65
N ALA A 56 -6.08 -1.70 15.98
CA ALA A 56 -6.40 -0.63 15.05
C ALA A 56 -5.35 -0.53 13.92
N LEU A 57 -4.06 -0.75 14.21
CA LEU A 57 -3.01 -0.80 13.19
C LEU A 57 -3.20 -1.96 12.22
N TRP A 58 -3.50 -3.17 12.70
CA TRP A 58 -3.80 -4.32 11.82
C TRP A 58 -5.05 -4.07 10.98
N GLN A 59 -6.08 -3.46 11.56
CA GLN A 59 -7.32 -3.13 10.87
C GLN A 59 -7.10 -2.11 9.74
N VAL A 60 -6.29 -1.07 9.97
CA VAL A 60 -6.01 -0.06 8.95
C VAL A 60 -5.00 -0.53 7.91
N ASN A 61 -4.04 -1.39 8.26
CA ASN A 61 -3.16 -2.04 7.27
C ASN A 61 -3.97 -2.89 6.28
N ALA A 62 -4.93 -3.67 6.78
CA ALA A 62 -5.86 -4.40 5.94
C ALA A 62 -6.69 -3.47 5.04
N ALA A 63 -7.16 -2.33 5.58
CA ALA A 63 -7.91 -1.34 4.81
C ALA A 63 -7.07 -0.69 3.69
N LEU A 64 -5.79 -0.45 3.94
CA LEU A 64 -4.86 0.10 2.96
C LEU A 64 -4.66 -0.87 1.79
N ARG A 65 -4.52 -2.16 2.09
CA ARG A 65 -4.45 -3.20 1.06
C ARG A 65 -5.71 -3.26 0.20
N GLU A 66 -6.90 -3.15 0.81
CA GLU A 66 -8.15 -3.07 0.05
C GLU A 66 -8.13 -1.87 -0.91
N ALA A 67 -7.62 -0.72 -0.47
CA ALA A 67 -7.50 0.47 -1.32
C ALA A 67 -6.60 0.22 -2.53
N GLU A 68 -5.41 -0.35 -2.34
CA GLU A 68 -4.48 -0.61 -3.46
C GLU A 68 -4.98 -1.70 -4.42
N PHE A 69 -5.89 -2.55 -3.97
CA PHE A 69 -6.53 -3.57 -4.80
C PHE A 69 -7.79 -3.06 -5.52
N GLY A 70 -8.16 -1.79 -5.28
CA GLY A 70 -9.31 -1.11 -5.90
C GLY A 70 -10.63 -1.28 -5.15
N ASN A 71 -10.62 -1.86 -3.94
CA ASN A 71 -11.81 -2.10 -3.13
C ASN A 71 -12.15 -0.88 -2.26
N VAL A 72 -12.78 0.13 -2.85
CA VAL A 72 -13.08 1.42 -2.21
C VAL A 72 -13.96 1.28 -0.96
N ALA A 73 -15.08 0.56 -1.03
CA ALA A 73 -16.01 0.48 0.09
C ALA A 73 -15.43 -0.28 1.31
N PRO A 74 -14.81 -1.46 1.13
CA PRO A 74 -14.11 -2.15 2.23
C PRO A 74 -13.00 -1.31 2.87
N ALA A 75 -12.21 -0.60 2.07
CA ALA A 75 -11.15 0.28 2.57
C ALA A 75 -11.73 1.39 3.49
N LYS A 76 -12.79 2.07 3.06
CA LYS A 76 -13.44 3.12 3.88
C LYS A 76 -14.03 2.58 5.19
N GLN A 77 -14.65 1.40 5.13
CA GLN A 77 -15.20 0.73 6.32
C GLN A 77 -14.08 0.34 7.30
N GLY A 78 -12.98 -0.22 6.78
CA GLY A 78 -11.81 -0.59 7.59
C GLY A 78 -11.17 0.61 8.30
N VAL A 79 -11.05 1.75 7.62
CA VAL A 79 -10.58 3.01 8.25
C VAL A 79 -11.50 3.44 9.40
N THR A 80 -12.82 3.43 9.18
CA THR A 80 -13.78 3.80 10.23
C THR A 80 -13.69 2.85 11.43
N ALA A 81 -13.56 1.55 11.19
CA ALA A 81 -13.40 0.55 12.25
C ALA A 81 -12.08 0.74 13.04
N ALA A 82 -10.96 0.98 12.34
CA ALA A 82 -9.66 1.21 12.98
C ALA A 82 -9.68 2.46 13.88
N LEU A 83 -10.19 3.58 13.38
CA LEU A 83 -10.28 4.82 14.17
C LEU A 83 -11.22 4.70 15.37
N ALA A 84 -12.26 3.86 15.29
CA ALA A 84 -13.15 3.57 16.41
C ALA A 84 -12.49 2.68 17.48
N LEU A 85 -11.59 1.79 17.09
CA LEU A 85 -10.79 0.98 18.03
C LEU A 85 -9.78 1.85 18.78
N ALA A 86 -8.97 2.60 18.04
CA ALA A 86 -8.02 3.55 18.61
C ALA A 86 -7.59 4.60 17.56
N PRO A 87 -7.79 5.90 17.80
CA PRO A 87 -7.41 6.96 16.87
C PRO A 87 -6.00 7.51 17.16
N GLY A 88 -5.04 6.62 17.42
CA GLY A 88 -3.65 7.03 17.66
C GLY A 88 -2.96 7.53 16.39
N ARG A 89 -1.80 8.17 16.57
CA ARG A 89 -1.07 8.87 15.50
C ARG A 89 -0.78 7.95 14.31
N ASP A 90 -0.30 6.75 14.61
CA ASP A 90 0.16 5.80 13.60
C ASP A 90 -1.02 5.22 12.81
N VAL A 91 -2.14 4.94 13.50
CA VAL A 91 -3.41 4.58 12.86
C VAL A 91 -3.90 5.72 11.95
N LYS A 92 -3.82 6.97 12.42
CA LYS A 92 -4.20 8.16 11.64
C LYS A 92 -3.36 8.33 10.38
N VAL A 93 -2.06 8.05 10.42
CA VAL A 93 -1.18 8.10 9.23
C VAL A 93 -1.68 7.12 8.17
N LEU A 94 -1.86 5.84 8.51
CA LEU A 94 -2.33 4.84 7.55
C LEU A 94 -3.80 5.06 7.13
N ALA A 95 -4.64 5.59 8.02
CA ALA A 95 -6.02 5.95 7.71
C ALA A 95 -6.08 7.08 6.69
N ALA A 96 -5.30 8.15 6.89
CA ALA A 96 -5.20 9.25 5.95
C ALA A 96 -4.66 8.78 4.59
N LEU A 97 -3.67 7.88 4.58
CA LEU A 97 -3.14 7.29 3.35
C LEU A 97 -4.24 6.49 2.63
N THR A 98 -4.90 5.57 3.33
CA THR A 98 -5.99 4.76 2.77
C THR A 98 -7.08 5.64 2.16
N LEU A 99 -7.54 6.65 2.90
CA LEU A 99 -8.56 7.60 2.45
C LEU A 99 -8.10 8.40 1.23
N ALA A 100 -6.85 8.88 1.24
CA ALA A 100 -6.26 9.56 0.10
C ALA A 100 -6.25 8.65 -1.12
N ARG A 101 -5.87 7.37 -0.98
CA ARG A 101 -5.79 6.37 -2.06
C ARG A 101 -7.14 6.03 -2.67
N VAL A 102 -8.22 6.01 -1.88
CA VAL A 102 -9.58 5.77 -2.38
C VAL A 102 -10.36 7.04 -2.74
N GLY A 103 -9.69 8.19 -2.80
CA GLY A 103 -10.28 9.46 -3.22
C GLY A 103 -11.20 10.12 -2.20
N ASP A 104 -11.17 9.71 -0.92
CA ASP A 104 -11.88 10.39 0.17
C ASP A 104 -11.08 11.59 0.69
N THR A 105 -10.87 12.55 -0.21
CA THR A 105 -9.97 13.68 -0.02
C THR A 105 -10.35 14.56 1.18
N SER A 106 -11.66 14.71 1.45
CA SER A 106 -12.13 15.52 2.58
C SER A 106 -11.66 14.95 3.92
N ARG A 107 -11.90 13.65 4.16
CA ARG A 107 -11.48 12.99 5.40
C ARG A 107 -9.96 12.86 5.49
N ALA A 108 -9.28 12.59 4.37
CA ALA A 108 -7.82 12.55 4.34
C ALA A 108 -7.20 13.90 4.76
N LYS A 109 -7.67 15.02 4.18
CA LYS A 109 -7.20 16.37 4.53
C LYS A 109 -7.45 16.72 6.00
N ALA A 110 -8.59 16.33 6.55
CA ALA A 110 -8.92 16.56 7.96
C ALA A 110 -7.92 15.86 8.90
N ILE A 111 -7.60 14.59 8.65
CA ILE A 111 -6.62 13.83 9.45
C ILE A 111 -5.21 14.39 9.27
N VAL A 112 -4.82 14.77 8.03
CA VAL A 112 -3.52 15.40 7.78
C VAL A 112 -3.35 16.70 8.58
N ALA A 113 -4.36 17.57 8.59
CA ALA A 113 -4.31 18.81 9.37
C ALA A 113 -4.20 18.56 10.88
N GLU A 114 -4.87 17.52 11.39
CA GLU A 114 -4.76 17.11 12.79
C GLU A 114 -3.35 16.60 13.11
N LEU A 115 -2.78 15.76 12.25
CA LEU A 115 -1.42 15.22 12.39
C LEU A 115 -0.38 16.34 12.40
N GLU A 116 -0.50 17.31 11.50
CA GLU A 116 0.38 18.48 11.43
C GLU A 116 0.37 19.31 12.71
N LYS A 117 -0.83 19.59 13.24
CA LYS A 117 -1.00 20.41 14.45
C LYS A 117 -0.45 19.72 15.70
N SER A 118 -0.61 18.40 15.80
CA SER A 118 -0.30 17.64 17.02
C SER A 118 1.12 17.08 17.09
N ASN A 119 1.89 17.11 15.98
CA ASN A 119 3.20 16.44 15.89
C ASN A 119 4.31 17.34 15.33
N LEU A 120 4.35 18.60 15.77
CA LEU A 120 5.23 19.64 15.24
C LEU A 120 6.74 19.34 15.33
N LEU A 121 7.19 18.34 16.09
CA LEU A 121 8.62 17.97 16.20
C LEU A 121 8.92 16.58 15.61
N ASN A 122 7.92 15.88 15.07
CA ASN A 122 8.12 14.53 14.54
C ASN A 122 8.75 14.60 13.13
N THR A 123 10.06 14.36 13.05
CA THR A 123 10.83 14.42 11.81
C THR A 123 10.37 13.41 10.76
N VAL A 124 10.08 12.16 11.16
CA VAL A 124 9.61 11.12 10.22
C VAL A 124 8.28 11.51 9.62
N LEU A 125 7.36 12.02 10.43
CA LEU A 125 6.08 12.52 9.95
C LEU A 125 6.25 13.71 8.99
N LYS A 126 7.12 14.67 9.32
CA LYS A 126 7.36 15.86 8.50
C LYS A 126 8.02 15.58 7.16
N LEU A 127 9.04 14.72 7.15
CA LEU A 127 9.89 14.51 5.98
C LEU A 127 9.42 13.35 5.11
N TYR A 128 8.74 12.36 5.68
CA TYR A 128 8.28 11.17 4.95
C TYR A 128 6.76 11.15 4.80
N TRP A 129 6.00 11.06 5.90
CA TRP A 129 4.57 10.75 5.81
C TRP A 129 3.72 11.91 5.32
N LEU A 130 3.85 13.12 5.87
CA LEU A 130 3.02 14.26 5.47
C LEU A 130 3.16 14.59 3.98
N PRO A 131 4.38 14.66 3.40
CA PRO A 131 4.51 14.85 1.95
C PRO A 131 3.90 13.69 1.15
N THR A 132 4.06 12.44 1.61
CA THR A 132 3.46 11.25 0.96
C THR A 132 1.92 11.29 1.00
N LEU A 133 1.33 11.65 2.13
CA LEU A 133 -0.13 11.79 2.29
C LEU A 133 -0.68 12.90 1.39
N LYS A 134 -0.01 14.06 1.36
CA LYS A 134 -0.38 15.18 0.48
C LYS A 134 -0.26 14.78 -0.99
N ALA A 135 0.78 14.05 -1.37
CA ALA A 135 0.94 13.54 -2.72
C ALA A 135 -0.19 12.57 -3.11
N GLY A 136 -0.58 11.65 -2.22
CA GLY A 136 -1.71 10.76 -2.46
C GLY A 136 -3.04 11.51 -2.67
N ILE A 137 -3.25 12.60 -1.92
CA ILE A 137 -4.42 13.48 -2.05
C ILE A 137 -4.41 14.18 -3.42
N GLU A 138 -3.29 14.80 -3.81
CA GLU A 138 -3.18 15.50 -5.09
C GLU A 138 -3.30 14.56 -6.29
N LEU A 139 -2.73 13.35 -6.19
CA LEU A 139 -2.82 12.35 -7.24
C LEU A 139 -4.26 11.94 -7.53
N ASN A 140 -5.06 11.67 -6.50
CA ASN A 140 -6.50 11.40 -6.67
C ASN A 140 -7.31 12.65 -7.06
N GLY A 141 -6.78 13.85 -6.80
CA GLY A 141 -7.31 15.11 -7.32
C GLY A 141 -6.97 15.39 -8.78
N GLY A 142 -6.21 14.52 -9.45
CA GLY A 142 -5.79 14.72 -10.84
C GLY A 142 -4.61 15.69 -11.01
N ASN A 143 -3.84 15.95 -9.94
CA ASN A 143 -2.73 16.90 -9.92
C ASN A 143 -1.37 16.19 -9.79
N PRO A 144 -0.91 15.43 -10.79
CA PRO A 144 0.33 14.64 -10.68
C PRO A 144 1.56 15.54 -10.48
N ALA A 145 1.59 16.74 -11.06
CA ALA A 145 2.71 17.67 -10.90
C ALA A 145 2.91 18.08 -9.43
N GLN A 146 1.83 18.43 -8.73
CA GLN A 146 1.91 18.80 -7.31
C GLN A 146 2.24 17.59 -6.43
N ALA A 147 1.74 16.41 -6.77
CA ALA A 147 2.11 15.17 -6.10
C ALA A 147 3.63 14.90 -6.20
N LEU A 148 4.22 15.07 -7.39
CA LEU A 148 5.66 14.93 -7.61
C LEU A 148 6.48 15.89 -6.75
N VAL A 149 6.09 17.17 -6.67
CA VAL A 149 6.75 18.17 -5.82
C VAL A 149 6.75 17.75 -4.35
N PHE A 150 5.61 17.27 -3.82
CA PHE A 150 5.57 16.79 -2.44
C PHE A 150 6.49 15.58 -2.23
N LEU A 151 6.57 14.66 -3.20
CA LEU A 151 7.37 13.44 -3.10
C LEU A 151 8.89 13.67 -3.18
N GLU A 152 9.36 14.87 -3.55
CA GLU A 152 10.79 15.24 -3.49
C GLU A 152 11.31 15.20 -2.06
N ALA A 153 10.51 15.68 -1.09
CA ALA A 153 10.91 15.73 0.32
C ALA A 153 11.21 14.34 0.91
N ALA A 154 10.49 13.31 0.43
CA ALA A 154 10.65 11.93 0.90
C ALA A 154 11.75 11.16 0.14
N ALA A 155 12.27 11.68 -0.98
CA ALA A 155 13.22 10.97 -1.83
C ALA A 155 14.52 10.52 -1.10
N PRO A 156 15.14 11.31 -0.22
CA PRO A 156 16.32 10.87 0.52
C PRO A 156 16.07 9.73 1.52
N TYR A 157 14.79 9.47 1.84
CA TYR A 157 14.37 8.54 2.88
C TYR A 157 13.56 7.36 2.31
N GLU A 158 13.43 7.27 0.99
CA GLU A 158 12.46 6.38 0.33
C GLU A 158 12.78 4.89 0.43
N LEU A 159 14.04 4.55 0.73
CA LEU A 159 14.51 3.18 1.00
C LEU A 159 14.53 2.83 2.51
N GLY A 160 14.01 3.71 3.37
CA GLY A 160 13.90 3.45 4.79
C GLY A 160 12.66 2.63 5.17
N GLU A 161 12.57 2.31 6.46
CA GLU A 161 11.44 1.60 7.09
C GLU A 161 10.76 2.50 8.13
N PRO A 162 10.13 3.62 7.71
CA PRO A 162 9.54 4.54 8.66
C PRO A 162 8.30 3.93 9.32
N PRO A 163 8.19 3.96 10.67
CA PRO A 163 6.96 3.57 11.37
C PRO A 163 5.75 4.33 10.82
N PRO A 164 4.56 3.72 10.71
CA PRO A 164 4.17 2.52 11.46
C PRO A 164 4.18 1.22 10.67
N THR A 165 4.76 1.19 9.48
CA THR A 165 4.88 -0.05 8.70
C THR A 165 6.03 -0.88 9.25
N GLN A 166 5.88 -2.21 9.24
CA GLN A 166 6.93 -3.14 9.70
C GLN A 166 8.04 -3.36 8.66
N GLU A 167 7.73 -3.05 7.40
CA GLU A 167 8.58 -3.31 6.23
C GLU A 167 8.84 -1.99 5.49
N GLY A 168 9.88 -1.95 4.66
CA GLY A 168 10.15 -0.81 3.80
C GLY A 168 9.20 -0.81 2.60
N THR A 169 8.00 -0.24 2.78
CA THR A 169 6.92 -0.29 1.78
C THR A 169 7.22 0.42 0.47
N LEU A 170 8.24 1.29 0.44
CA LEU A 170 8.57 2.17 -0.69
C LEU A 170 7.35 3.00 -1.16
N TYR A 171 6.43 3.36 -0.25
CA TYR A 171 5.20 4.05 -0.61
C TYR A 171 5.39 5.35 -1.41
N PRO A 172 6.33 6.25 -1.05
CA PRO A 172 6.58 7.46 -1.83
C PRO A 172 7.02 7.14 -3.27
N VAL A 173 7.81 6.07 -3.45
CA VAL A 173 8.24 5.58 -4.78
C VAL A 173 7.04 5.10 -5.58
N TYR A 174 6.15 4.33 -4.96
CA TYR A 174 4.94 3.83 -5.63
C TYR A 174 4.06 4.99 -6.11
N LEU A 175 3.79 5.97 -5.24
CA LEU A 175 3.02 7.16 -5.62
C LEU A 175 3.72 7.99 -6.69
N ARG A 176 5.06 8.07 -6.68
CA ARG A 176 5.82 8.77 -7.72
C ARG A 176 5.66 8.07 -9.06
N GLY A 177 5.78 6.75 -9.09
CA GLY A 177 5.52 5.94 -10.29
C GLY A 177 4.10 6.15 -10.83
N GLN A 178 3.09 6.14 -9.96
CA GLN A 178 1.70 6.41 -10.35
C GLN A 178 1.52 7.85 -10.87
N ALA A 179 2.12 8.85 -10.23
CA ALA A 179 2.06 10.24 -10.69
C ALA A 179 2.70 10.40 -12.08
N GLN A 180 3.82 9.70 -12.34
CA GLN A 180 4.45 9.69 -13.66
C GLN A 180 3.57 8.99 -14.72
N LEU A 181 2.86 7.92 -14.37
CA LEU A 181 1.88 7.29 -15.27
C LEU A 181 0.76 8.26 -15.64
N VAL A 182 0.17 8.96 -14.64
CA VAL A 182 -0.89 9.96 -14.88
C VAL A 182 -0.36 11.17 -15.68
N ALA A 183 0.91 11.54 -15.49
CA ALA A 183 1.58 12.56 -16.28
C ALA A 183 2.01 12.09 -17.68
N HIS A 184 1.63 10.87 -18.11
CA HIS A 184 2.00 10.26 -19.38
C HIS A 184 3.53 10.17 -19.61
N ASN A 185 4.32 10.08 -18.55
CA ASN A 185 5.76 9.88 -18.60
C ASN A 185 6.14 8.42 -18.28
N GLY A 186 6.00 7.54 -19.28
CA GLY A 186 6.24 6.11 -19.12
C GLY A 186 7.68 5.76 -18.71
N THR A 187 8.67 6.48 -19.23
CA THR A 187 10.08 6.22 -18.91
C THR A 187 10.40 6.53 -17.44
N ALA A 188 9.92 7.67 -16.92
CA ALA A 188 10.09 7.99 -15.51
C ALA A 188 9.29 7.06 -14.60
N ALA A 189 8.06 6.70 -14.99
CA ALA A 189 7.25 5.74 -14.25
C ALA A 189 7.95 4.38 -14.14
N ALA A 190 8.52 3.88 -15.24
CA ALA A 190 9.24 2.61 -15.26
C ALA A 190 10.44 2.64 -14.31
N ALA A 191 11.19 3.75 -14.27
CA ALA A 191 12.33 3.91 -13.38
C ALA A 191 11.92 3.83 -11.89
N GLU A 192 10.78 4.42 -11.50
CA GLU A 192 10.29 4.34 -10.12
C GLU A 192 9.85 2.91 -9.77
N PHE A 193 9.04 2.25 -10.61
CA PHE A 193 8.59 0.89 -10.30
C PHE A 193 9.73 -0.14 -10.33
N GLN A 194 10.78 0.08 -11.13
CA GLN A 194 11.96 -0.78 -11.16
C GLN A 194 12.68 -0.83 -9.80
N LYS A 195 12.59 0.21 -8.97
CA LYS A 195 13.20 0.22 -7.62
C LYS A 195 12.65 -0.90 -6.73
N PHE A 196 11.37 -1.25 -6.85
CA PHE A 196 10.78 -2.38 -6.10
C PHE A 196 11.49 -3.70 -6.43
N LEU A 197 11.79 -3.91 -7.72
CA LEU A 197 12.47 -5.12 -8.19
C LEU A 197 13.96 -5.13 -7.81
N ASN A 198 14.58 -3.96 -7.71
CA ASN A 198 15.98 -3.80 -7.30
C ASN A 198 16.17 -3.91 -5.78
N HIS A 199 15.11 -3.64 -5.00
CA HIS A 199 15.14 -3.58 -3.54
C HIS A 199 14.15 -4.55 -2.89
N ARG A 200 14.00 -5.76 -3.46
CA ARG A 200 13.07 -6.79 -2.95
C ARG A 200 13.29 -7.15 -1.48
N GLY A 201 14.54 -7.09 -1.01
CA GLY A 201 14.87 -7.36 0.40
C GLY A 201 14.35 -6.30 1.37
N ILE A 202 14.02 -5.09 0.89
CA ILE A 202 13.42 -4.01 1.69
C ILE A 202 11.89 -4.11 1.67
N VAL A 203 11.32 -4.39 0.49
CA VAL A 203 9.86 -4.49 0.28
C VAL A 203 9.27 -5.78 0.85
N LEU A 204 10.05 -6.86 0.88
CA LEU A 204 9.66 -8.18 1.37
C LEU A 204 8.34 -8.65 0.74
N ASN A 205 7.33 -8.92 1.56
CA ASN A 205 6.01 -9.42 1.19
C ASN A 205 4.96 -8.30 1.13
N PHE A 206 5.35 -7.03 1.17
CA PHE A 206 4.38 -5.95 1.04
C PHE A 206 3.72 -5.97 -0.35
N PRO A 207 2.37 -5.85 -0.46
CA PRO A 207 1.66 -6.00 -1.73
C PRO A 207 2.10 -5.05 -2.86
N LEU A 208 2.67 -3.88 -2.54
CA LEU A 208 3.19 -2.96 -3.57
C LEU A 208 4.34 -3.57 -4.38
N GLY A 209 5.10 -4.52 -3.81
CA GLY A 209 6.12 -5.25 -4.56
C GLY A 209 5.52 -6.04 -5.74
N ALA A 210 4.36 -6.67 -5.53
CA ALA A 210 3.63 -7.34 -6.60
C ALA A 210 3.02 -6.34 -7.59
N LEU A 211 2.38 -5.28 -7.07
CA LEU A 211 1.74 -4.25 -7.90
C LEU A 211 2.75 -3.42 -8.72
N ALA A 212 4.01 -3.37 -8.34
CA ALA A 212 5.06 -2.71 -9.11
C ALA A 212 5.30 -3.38 -10.48
N HIS A 213 5.08 -4.71 -10.61
CA HIS A 213 5.12 -5.39 -11.90
C HIS A 213 4.03 -4.86 -12.84
N LEU A 214 2.82 -4.66 -12.34
CA LEU A 214 1.73 -4.05 -13.10
C LEU A 214 2.04 -2.58 -13.46
N GLY A 215 2.63 -1.82 -12.53
CA GLY A 215 3.11 -0.46 -12.77
C GLY A 215 4.15 -0.39 -13.90
N LEU A 216 5.15 -1.28 -13.89
CA LEU A 216 6.14 -1.43 -14.96
C LEU A 216 5.47 -1.75 -16.31
N ALA A 217 4.52 -2.68 -16.31
CA ALA A 217 3.84 -3.09 -17.53
C ALA A 217 3.09 -1.91 -18.18
N ARG A 218 2.35 -1.13 -17.38
CA ARG A 218 1.67 0.09 -17.81
C ARG A 218 2.64 1.18 -18.27
N ALA A 219 3.76 1.34 -17.56
CA ALA A 219 4.80 2.30 -17.92
C ALA A 219 5.45 1.99 -19.27
N TYR A 220 5.78 0.72 -19.53
CA TYR A 220 6.32 0.30 -20.82
C TYR A 220 5.31 0.41 -21.96
N ALA A 221 4.03 0.11 -21.72
CA ALA A 221 2.98 0.32 -22.71
C ALA A 221 2.89 1.80 -23.13
N LEU A 222 2.92 2.70 -22.14
CA LEU A 222 2.90 4.14 -22.34
C LEU A 222 4.13 4.66 -23.10
N SER A 223 5.30 4.06 -22.90
CA SER A 223 6.53 4.36 -23.64
C SER A 223 6.62 3.69 -25.03
N GLY A 224 5.63 2.88 -25.43
CA GLY A 224 5.63 2.14 -26.70
C GLY A 224 6.52 0.90 -26.75
N ASP A 225 7.11 0.48 -25.62
CA ASP A 225 7.91 -0.75 -25.52
C ASP A 225 6.98 -1.95 -25.25
N THR A 226 6.20 -2.33 -26.26
CA THR A 226 5.19 -3.39 -26.15
C THR A 226 5.78 -4.73 -25.73
N ALA A 227 7.01 -5.03 -26.15
CA ALA A 227 7.69 -6.27 -25.79
C ALA A 227 7.93 -6.34 -24.28
N LYS A 228 8.52 -5.29 -23.67
CA LYS A 228 8.71 -5.26 -22.22
C LYS A 228 7.39 -5.14 -21.46
N SER A 229 6.42 -4.41 -21.99
CA SER A 229 5.08 -4.33 -21.40
C SER A 229 4.44 -5.72 -21.28
N ARG A 230 4.46 -6.49 -22.37
CA ARG A 230 3.92 -7.87 -22.41
C ARG A 230 4.62 -8.77 -21.40
N THR A 231 5.95 -8.73 -21.34
CA THR A 231 6.73 -9.50 -20.35
C THR A 231 6.35 -9.11 -18.92
N ALA A 232 6.29 -7.82 -18.59
CA ALA A 232 5.96 -7.37 -17.23
C ALA A 232 4.53 -7.75 -16.81
N TYR A 233 3.55 -7.72 -17.72
CA TYR A 233 2.21 -8.26 -17.45
C TYR A 233 2.24 -9.76 -17.19
N GLN A 234 3.00 -10.53 -17.97
CA GLN A 234 3.14 -11.97 -17.78
C GLN A 234 3.81 -12.30 -16.44
N ASP A 235 4.81 -11.53 -16.02
CA ASP A 235 5.42 -11.65 -14.69
C ASP A 235 4.38 -11.43 -13.59
N PHE A 236 3.57 -10.38 -13.70
CA PHE A 236 2.47 -10.10 -12.76
C PHE A 236 1.44 -11.24 -12.73
N PHE A 237 0.97 -11.72 -13.87
CA PHE A 237 -0.01 -12.81 -13.93
C PHE A 237 0.57 -14.15 -13.45
N THR A 238 1.86 -14.38 -13.65
CA THR A 238 2.55 -15.56 -13.11
C THR A 238 2.61 -15.50 -11.58
N LEU A 239 2.90 -14.32 -11.03
CA LEU A 239 2.88 -14.10 -9.59
C LEU A 239 1.46 -14.27 -9.01
N TRP A 240 0.44 -13.81 -9.74
CA TRP A 240 -0.97 -13.84 -9.37
C TRP A 240 -1.75 -15.00 -10.01
N LYS A 241 -1.07 -16.11 -10.33
CA LYS A 241 -1.69 -17.27 -10.99
C LYS A 241 -2.84 -17.89 -10.19
N ASP A 242 -2.77 -17.81 -8.87
CA ASP A 242 -3.75 -18.34 -7.92
C ASP A 242 -4.55 -17.20 -7.23
N ALA A 243 -4.52 -16.00 -7.80
CA ALA A 243 -5.20 -14.84 -7.23
C ALA A 243 -6.72 -14.97 -7.32
N ASP A 244 -7.42 -14.39 -6.36
CA ASP A 244 -8.88 -14.34 -6.37
C ASP A 244 -9.35 -13.57 -7.62
N PRO A 245 -10.27 -14.11 -8.43
CA PRO A 245 -10.59 -13.55 -9.75
C PRO A 245 -11.33 -12.22 -9.68
N ASP A 246 -11.93 -11.90 -8.53
CA ASP A 246 -12.80 -10.73 -8.36
C ASP A 246 -12.10 -9.45 -7.94
N ILE A 247 -10.77 -9.49 -7.76
CA ILE A 247 -9.99 -8.31 -7.36
C ILE A 247 -10.04 -7.27 -8.49
N PRO A 248 -10.51 -6.02 -8.22
CA PRO A 248 -10.65 -4.99 -9.26
C PRO A 248 -9.38 -4.74 -10.06
N ILE A 249 -8.23 -4.55 -9.39
CA ILE A 249 -6.97 -4.26 -10.08
C ILE A 249 -6.50 -5.40 -11.02
N LEU A 250 -6.88 -6.65 -10.73
CA LEU A 250 -6.59 -7.79 -11.60
C LEU A 250 -7.46 -7.79 -12.85
N LYS A 251 -8.73 -7.38 -12.73
CA LYS A 251 -9.63 -7.21 -13.88
C LYS A 251 -9.09 -6.12 -14.81
N ASP A 252 -8.74 -4.97 -14.24
CA ASP A 252 -8.13 -3.86 -14.99
C ASP A 252 -6.84 -4.30 -15.70
N ALA A 253 -5.95 -5.03 -15.01
CA ALA A 253 -4.71 -5.53 -15.59
C ALA A 253 -4.95 -6.46 -16.80
N LYS A 254 -5.95 -7.34 -16.73
CA LYS A 254 -6.31 -8.23 -17.84
C LYS A 254 -6.87 -7.44 -19.03
N GLU A 255 -7.69 -6.44 -18.78
CA GLU A 255 -8.20 -5.55 -19.83
C GLU A 255 -7.09 -4.72 -20.48
N ASP A 256 -6.17 -4.17 -19.70
CA ASP A 256 -5.03 -3.41 -20.21
C ASP A 256 -4.12 -4.29 -21.06
N TYR A 257 -3.82 -5.52 -20.60
CA TYR A 257 -3.02 -6.48 -21.35
C TYR A 257 -3.66 -6.87 -22.69
N ALA A 258 -4.98 -7.08 -22.71
CA ALA A 258 -5.70 -7.43 -23.94
C ALA A 258 -5.66 -6.32 -25.01
N LYS A 259 -5.41 -5.06 -24.61
CA LYS A 259 -5.27 -3.91 -25.52
C LYS A 259 -3.86 -3.79 -26.12
N LEU A 260 -2.87 -4.53 -25.61
CA LEU A 260 -1.53 -4.57 -26.18
C LEU A 260 -1.56 -5.30 -27.52
N LYS A 261 -1.51 -4.53 -28.62
CA LYS A 261 -1.42 -5.08 -29.98
C LYS A 261 -0.14 -5.88 -30.18
#